data_AF-A0A9P8FCS8-F1
#
_entry.id   AF-A0A9P8FCS8-F1
#
_cell.length_a   1.000
_cell.length_b   1.000
_cell.length_c   1.000
_cell.angle_alpha   90.00
_cell.angle_beta   90.00
_cell.angle_gamma   90.00
#
_symmetry.space_group_name_H-M   'P 1'
#
loop_
_entity.id
_entity.type
_entity.pdbx_description
1 polymer ?
#
loop_
_entity_poly.entity_id
_entity_poly.type
_entity_poly.pdbx_seq_one_letter_code
_entity_poly.pdbx_strand_id
1 'polypeptide(L)'
;EADLEFPIDFLGYNLLAPVVALYLFPSKGMEKVFGRWLKLCARSLRLSQFLFGERRKIEEGHLEGESWLSRLNPWKDQGAIVKSGNFIKDGKYVRAPATDQVRIPRGERVFLEVDESDQRVDGTSASNGIHGRQPENFIQVYIPPWFRLRILTFISCLWMFAIAMGFGVTVVPMIFGRQIMSMLAPDHIAPNDLYNFAIGITALGIVLQSLFNGRKALGNLKNMTSRQNLAAVSASIRKQTWRLIRSAYVYGFAVVIVPSLFALVLELYLILPLRTYMGPAAMIQKSANTPLNNLPGAQVTLNNTTFTDFTETQTAQVAVASHSFHILQDWTLGFIYGRVVLRLLLLSRNSRPAAAFRMITRDGFTNPNAGLATRAFVLPTLLLFSIVLICPPLIASVLDVTNVISASVRTKVYRYSYPICASQMLGLWCTWELSEGMRRWRGRIKDEVYLIGERLHNLGERRPPEGSKSVVRRHS
;
A
#
# COMPACT_ATOMS: atom_id res chain seq x y z
N GLU A 1 26.24 -1.42 -10.66
CA GLU A 1 25.44 -0.45 -9.86
C GLU A 1 23.98 -0.47 -10.29
N ALA A 2 23.66 -0.33 -11.58
CA ALA A 2 22.28 -0.42 -12.11
C ALA A 2 21.49 -1.70 -11.72
N ASP A 3 22.15 -2.86 -11.58
CA ASP A 3 21.46 -4.12 -11.22
C ASP A 3 20.95 -4.15 -9.76
N LEU A 4 21.50 -3.31 -8.86
CA LEU A 4 21.09 -3.24 -7.46
C LEU A 4 20.03 -2.16 -7.19
N GLU A 5 19.96 -1.13 -8.03
CA GLU A 5 19.04 0.01 -7.86
C GLU A 5 17.57 -0.44 -7.95
N PHE A 6 17.24 -1.26 -8.95
CA PHE A 6 15.87 -1.69 -9.18
C PHE A 6 15.26 -2.52 -8.02
N PRO A 7 15.94 -3.56 -7.48
CA PRO A 7 15.45 -4.30 -6.30
C PRO A 7 15.24 -3.43 -5.05
N ILE A 8 16.16 -2.51 -4.76
CA ILE A 8 16.09 -1.67 -3.56
C ILE A 8 14.98 -0.63 -3.72
N ASP A 9 14.87 0.01 -4.88
CA ASP A 9 13.82 1.00 -5.16
C ASP A 9 12.43 0.36 -5.13
N PHE A 10 12.29 -0.85 -5.68
CA PHE A 10 11.04 -1.62 -5.61
C PHE A 10 10.64 -1.96 -4.17
N LEU A 11 11.62 -2.32 -3.33
CA LEU A 11 11.38 -2.60 -1.92
C LEU A 11 11.02 -1.33 -1.14
N GLY A 12 11.75 -0.24 -1.40
CA GLY A 12 11.47 1.08 -0.88
C GLY A 12 10.03 1.49 -1.19
N TYR A 13 9.59 1.38 -2.45
CA TYR A 13 8.22 1.72 -2.81
C TYR A 13 7.18 0.82 -2.11
N ASN A 14 7.34 -0.50 -2.13
CA ASN A 14 6.33 -1.41 -1.55
C ASN A 14 6.27 -1.40 -0.02
N LEU A 15 7.40 -1.19 0.66
CA LEU A 15 7.48 -1.21 2.12
C LEU A 15 7.25 0.19 2.71
N LEU A 16 7.81 1.21 2.08
CA LEU A 16 7.82 2.57 2.60
C LEU A 16 6.55 3.34 2.21
N ALA A 17 6.00 3.16 1.00
CA ALA A 17 4.77 3.86 0.59
C ALA A 17 3.57 3.68 1.53
N PRO A 18 3.22 2.48 2.03
CA PRO A 18 2.11 2.34 2.97
C PRO A 18 2.40 2.97 4.34
N VAL A 19 3.65 2.96 4.81
CA VAL A 19 4.05 3.62 6.06
C VAL A 19 3.97 5.14 5.89
N VAL A 20 4.55 5.66 4.80
CA VAL A 20 4.48 7.07 4.43
C VAL A 20 3.02 7.51 4.26
N ALA A 21 2.15 6.71 3.65
CA ALA A 21 0.73 7.02 3.56
C ALA A 21 0.04 7.10 4.93
N LEU A 22 0.38 6.21 5.87
CA LEU A 22 -0.15 6.25 7.23
C LEU A 22 0.32 7.51 8.00
N TYR A 23 1.54 7.97 7.76
CA TYR A 23 2.11 9.15 8.42
C TYR A 23 1.73 10.47 7.76
N LEU A 24 1.58 10.50 6.42
CA LEU A 24 1.26 11.71 5.65
C LEU A 24 -0.23 12.06 5.64
N PHE A 25 -1.12 11.08 5.85
CA PHE A 25 -2.56 11.31 5.79
C PHE A 25 -3.30 11.14 7.15
N PRO A 26 -2.88 11.79 8.25
CA PRO A 26 -3.73 11.89 9.43
C PRO A 26 -4.87 12.89 9.13
N SER A 27 -5.91 12.40 8.44
CA SER A 27 -7.02 13.21 7.91
C SER A 27 -7.60 14.18 8.93
N LYS A 28 -7.83 13.73 10.17
CA LYS A 28 -8.41 14.54 11.25
C LYS A 28 -7.51 15.67 11.74
N GLY A 29 -6.19 15.50 11.67
CA GLY A 29 -5.22 16.52 12.09
C GLY A 29 -5.15 17.64 11.06
N MET A 30 -4.99 17.25 9.78
CA MET A 30 -4.94 18.18 8.66
C MET A 30 -6.23 18.99 8.52
N GLU A 31 -7.40 18.35 8.67
CA GLU A 31 -8.69 19.04 8.63
C GLU A 31 -8.79 20.15 9.68
N LYS A 32 -8.32 19.88 10.91
CA LYS A 32 -8.29 20.89 11.98
C LYS A 32 -7.32 22.03 11.69
N VAL A 33 -6.13 21.72 11.16
CA VAL A 33 -5.12 22.74 10.82
C VAL A 33 -5.64 23.62 9.67
N PHE A 34 -6.16 23.00 8.62
CA PHE A 34 -6.76 23.68 7.48
C PHE A 34 -7.95 24.53 7.90
N GLY A 35 -8.88 23.98 8.69
CA GLY A 35 -10.02 24.73 9.21
C GLY A 35 -9.60 25.94 10.08
N ARG A 36 -8.57 25.79 10.91
CA ARG A 36 -8.00 26.92 11.67
C ARG A 36 -7.39 27.98 10.75
N TRP A 37 -6.63 27.56 9.74
CA TRP A 37 -6.02 28.46 8.76
C TRP A 37 -7.09 29.25 7.99
N LEU A 38 -8.10 28.58 7.44
CA LEU A 38 -9.19 29.25 6.72
C LEU A 38 -9.94 30.24 7.61
N LYS A 39 -10.24 29.87 8.87
CA LYS A 39 -10.87 30.80 9.81
C LYS A 39 -9.97 31.99 10.12
N LEU A 40 -8.65 31.79 10.19
CA LEU A 40 -7.69 32.88 10.40
C LEU A 40 -7.64 33.84 9.20
N CYS A 41 -7.60 33.31 7.97
CA CYS A 41 -7.67 34.12 6.74
C CYS A 41 -9.01 34.85 6.61
N ALA A 42 -10.13 34.18 6.92
CA ALA A 42 -11.45 34.81 6.88
C ALA A 42 -11.56 35.94 7.92
N ARG A 43 -11.05 35.73 9.14
CA ARG A 43 -11.03 36.76 10.19
C ARG A 43 -10.17 37.96 9.82
N SER A 44 -8.96 37.73 9.30
CA SER A 44 -8.08 38.84 8.90
C SER A 44 -8.68 39.66 7.76
N LEU A 45 -9.46 39.03 6.88
CA LEU A 45 -10.13 39.67 5.75
C LEU A 45 -11.57 40.14 6.04
N ARG A 46 -12.11 39.87 7.23
CA ARG A 46 -13.50 40.17 7.65
C ARG A 46 -14.58 39.49 6.82
N LEU A 47 -14.31 38.25 6.44
CA LEU A 47 -15.19 37.40 5.63
C LEU A 47 -15.80 36.27 6.47
N SER A 48 -15.66 36.27 7.79
CA SER A 48 -16.10 35.15 8.63
C SER A 48 -17.61 34.93 8.55
N GLN A 49 -18.39 36.01 8.55
CA GLN A 49 -19.84 35.92 8.41
C GLN A 49 -20.26 35.44 7.02
N PHE A 50 -19.55 35.85 5.96
CA PHE A 50 -19.86 35.45 4.59
C PHE A 50 -19.49 33.99 4.29
N LEU A 51 -18.34 33.51 4.74
CA LEU A 51 -17.86 32.15 4.43
C LEU A 51 -18.35 31.09 5.41
N PHE A 52 -18.55 31.45 6.68
CA PHE A 52 -18.85 30.49 7.75
C PHE A 52 -20.16 30.78 8.50
N GLY A 53 -20.86 31.89 8.20
CA GLY A 53 -22.04 32.31 8.97
C GLY A 53 -21.75 32.77 10.40
N GLU A 54 -20.48 32.82 10.81
CA GLU A 54 -20.08 33.27 12.15
C GLU A 54 -20.12 34.81 12.22
N ARG A 55 -21.18 35.38 12.80
CA ARG A 55 -21.29 36.83 13.00
C ARG A 55 -20.33 37.31 14.08
N ARG A 56 -19.43 38.25 13.73
CA ARG A 56 -18.47 38.88 14.64
C ARG A 56 -18.54 40.39 14.52
N LYS A 57 -19.02 41.06 15.58
CA LYS A 57 -19.21 42.52 15.58
C LYS A 57 -17.94 43.33 15.30
N ILE A 58 -16.75 42.81 15.65
CA ILE A 58 -15.46 43.46 15.37
C ILE A 58 -15.10 43.47 13.86
N GLU A 59 -15.71 42.59 13.06
CA GLU A 59 -15.50 42.56 11.60
C GLU A 59 -16.36 43.58 10.85
N GLU A 60 -17.38 44.13 11.52
CA GLU A 60 -18.38 45.09 10.99
C GLU A 60 -17.91 46.56 11.06
N GLY A 61 -16.70 46.83 11.53
CA GLY A 61 -16.24 48.21 11.79
C GLY A 61 -14.76 48.29 12.13
N HIS A 62 -14.07 49.38 11.79
CA HIS A 62 -12.66 49.61 12.11
C HIS A 62 -12.46 50.66 13.21
N LEU A 63 -11.35 50.56 13.94
CA LEU A 63 -10.95 51.57 14.91
C LEU A 63 -10.30 52.77 14.22
N GLU A 64 -10.68 53.98 14.61
CA GLU A 64 -10.05 55.22 14.15
C GLU A 64 -8.63 55.34 14.73
N GLY A 65 -7.63 55.62 13.88
CA GLY A 65 -6.22 55.77 14.28
C GLY A 65 -5.45 54.46 14.58
N GLU A 66 -6.03 53.29 14.29
CA GLU A 66 -5.37 52.01 14.57
C GLU A 66 -4.27 51.66 13.55
N SER A 67 -3.07 51.33 14.05
CA SER A 67 -1.98 50.83 13.21
C SER A 67 -2.27 49.43 12.68
N TRP A 68 -1.75 49.11 11.49
CA TRP A 68 -1.91 47.79 10.86
C TRP A 68 -1.33 46.65 11.74
N LEU A 69 -0.31 46.93 12.55
CA LEU A 69 0.32 45.97 13.46
C LEU A 69 -0.59 45.60 14.64
N SER A 70 -1.33 46.57 15.19
CA SER A 70 -2.26 46.32 16.30
C SER A 70 -3.47 45.49 15.88
N ARG A 71 -3.83 45.50 14.59
CA ARG A 71 -4.88 44.63 14.00
C ARG A 71 -4.52 43.15 13.99
N LEU A 72 -3.23 42.81 13.96
CA LEU A 72 -2.77 41.42 13.92
C LEU A 72 -2.65 40.79 15.32
N ASN A 73 -2.84 41.56 16.39
CA ASN A 73 -2.71 41.05 17.76
C ASN A 73 -3.92 40.18 18.16
N PRO A 74 -3.77 38.85 18.33
CA PRO A 74 -4.88 37.95 18.63
C PRO A 74 -5.45 38.11 20.05
N TRP A 75 -4.72 38.78 20.94
CA TRP A 75 -5.02 38.88 22.37
C TRP A 75 -5.83 40.12 22.75
N LYS A 76 -6.26 40.92 21.75
CA LYS A 76 -7.04 42.14 21.99
C LYS A 76 -8.46 41.76 22.43
N ASP A 77 -8.94 42.40 23.50
CA ASP A 77 -10.32 42.19 23.96
C ASP A 77 -11.31 42.75 22.94
N GLN A 78 -11.90 41.84 22.16
CA GLN A 78 -12.79 42.18 21.06
C GLN A 78 -14.08 42.85 21.55
N GLY A 79 -14.53 42.52 22.76
CA GLY A 79 -15.76 43.06 23.34
C GLY A 79 -15.62 44.52 23.79
N ALA A 80 -14.46 44.85 24.37
CA ALA A 80 -14.16 46.21 24.81
C ALA A 80 -14.00 47.19 23.63
N ILE A 81 -13.42 46.73 22.52
CA ILE A 81 -13.20 47.53 21.30
C ILE A 81 -14.51 47.97 20.66
N VAL A 82 -15.44 47.02 20.49
CA VAL A 82 -16.73 47.29 19.82
C VAL A 82 -17.58 48.25 20.65
N LYS A 83 -17.40 48.27 21.98
CA LYS A 83 -18.07 49.20 22.90
C LYS A 83 -17.37 50.55 23.02
N SER A 84 -16.16 50.69 22.48
CA SER A 84 -15.43 51.96 22.50
C SER A 84 -16.07 52.95 21.53
N GLY A 85 -16.12 54.24 21.91
CA GLY A 85 -16.64 55.30 21.05
C GLY A 85 -15.84 55.53 19.75
N ASN A 86 -14.67 54.90 19.62
CA ASN A 86 -13.75 55.07 18.49
C ASN A 86 -13.95 53.98 17.41
N PHE A 87 -14.98 53.14 17.52
CA PHE A 87 -15.29 52.07 16.58
C PHE A 87 -16.27 52.54 15.50
N ILE A 88 -15.77 52.71 14.28
CA ILE A 88 -16.56 53.18 13.13
C ILE A 88 -17.04 51.94 12.36
N LYS A 89 -18.36 51.72 12.30
CA LYS A 89 -18.96 50.66 11.47
C LYS A 89 -18.76 50.99 9.99
N ASP A 90 -18.30 50.01 9.21
CA ASP A 90 -18.08 50.12 7.77
C ASP A 90 -18.67 48.90 7.05
N GLY A 91 -18.96 49.00 5.75
CA GLY A 91 -19.57 47.90 4.98
C GLY A 91 -21.10 47.96 4.91
N LYS A 92 -21.72 46.87 4.46
CA LYS A 92 -23.17 46.79 4.22
C LYS A 92 -23.71 45.39 4.46
N TYR A 93 -24.96 45.28 4.93
CA TYR A 93 -25.66 44.00 4.98
C TYR A 93 -26.37 43.74 3.66
N VAL A 94 -26.31 42.50 3.20
CA VAL A 94 -27.02 42.08 1.99
C VAL A 94 -27.73 40.76 2.21
N ARG A 95 -28.81 40.53 1.49
CA ARG A 95 -29.35 39.18 1.27
C ARG A 95 -28.55 38.50 0.17
N ALA A 96 -27.94 37.38 0.52
CA ALA A 96 -27.21 36.50 -0.38
C ALA A 96 -27.95 35.17 -0.50
N PRO A 97 -27.89 34.48 -1.65
CA PRO A 97 -28.48 33.15 -1.80
C PRO A 97 -27.86 32.18 -0.78
N ALA A 98 -28.69 31.46 -0.04
CA ALA A 98 -28.25 30.48 0.95
C ALA A 98 -27.83 29.16 0.31
N THR A 99 -28.34 28.87 -0.89
CA THR A 99 -28.15 27.61 -1.63
C THR A 99 -27.79 27.90 -3.08
N ASP A 100 -26.89 27.11 -3.66
CA ASP A 100 -26.45 27.22 -5.06
C ASP A 100 -27.56 26.86 -6.09
N GLN A 101 -28.67 26.31 -5.61
CA GLN A 101 -29.83 25.94 -6.42
C GLN A 101 -30.71 27.13 -6.81
N VAL A 102 -30.48 28.31 -6.21
CA VAL A 102 -31.28 29.50 -6.47
C VAL A 102 -30.92 30.09 -7.84
N ARG A 103 -31.86 29.99 -8.78
CA ARG A 103 -31.69 30.55 -10.13
C ARG A 103 -32.08 32.02 -10.14
N ILE A 104 -31.11 32.88 -10.43
CA ILE A 104 -31.31 34.33 -10.53
C ILE A 104 -31.43 34.68 -12.03
N PRO A 105 -32.55 35.29 -12.48
CA PRO A 105 -32.72 35.71 -13.86
C PRO A 105 -31.73 36.83 -14.20
N ARG A 106 -31.36 36.90 -15.48
CA ARG A 106 -30.41 37.89 -15.97
C ARG A 106 -30.98 39.30 -15.78
N GLY A 107 -30.21 40.18 -15.14
CA GLY A 107 -30.60 41.57 -14.86
C GLY A 107 -31.00 41.85 -13.41
N GLU A 108 -31.31 40.82 -12.61
CA GLU A 108 -31.53 41.00 -11.17
C GLU A 108 -30.22 40.98 -10.37
N ARG A 109 -30.16 41.77 -9.29
CA ARG A 109 -28.98 41.85 -8.41
C ARG A 109 -28.92 40.62 -7.51
N VAL A 110 -27.76 39.94 -7.52
CA VAL A 110 -27.49 38.78 -6.66
C VAL A 110 -27.45 39.17 -5.18
N PHE A 111 -26.86 40.33 -4.88
CA PHE A 111 -26.81 40.88 -3.54
C PHE A 111 -27.79 42.04 -3.43
N LEU A 112 -28.78 41.89 -2.56
CA LEU A 112 -29.75 42.94 -2.25
C LEU A 112 -29.39 43.58 -0.92
N GLU A 113 -29.29 44.91 -0.87
CA GLU A 113 -28.91 45.62 0.35
C GLU A 113 -30.06 45.67 1.36
N VAL A 114 -29.74 45.33 2.61
CA VAL A 114 -30.68 45.34 3.73
C VAL A 114 -30.04 46.02 4.94
N ASP A 115 -30.87 46.50 5.86
CA ASP A 115 -30.46 47.01 7.15
C ASP A 115 -30.17 45.85 8.13
N GLU A 116 -29.61 46.15 9.31
CA GLU A 116 -29.34 45.18 10.38
C GLU A 116 -30.60 44.40 10.80
N SER A 117 -31.79 45.01 10.70
CA SER A 117 -33.09 44.38 10.97
C SER A 117 -33.68 43.60 9.78
N ASP A 118 -32.87 43.30 8.75
CA ASP A 118 -33.24 42.60 7.51
C ASP A 118 -34.33 43.31 6.67
N GLN A 119 -34.48 44.62 6.87
CA GLN A 119 -35.38 45.48 6.09
C GLN A 119 -34.66 46.04 4.87
N ARG A 120 -35.36 46.20 3.74
CA ARG A 120 -34.75 46.76 2.51
C ARG A 120 -34.42 48.23 2.68
N VAL A 121 -33.21 48.61 2.26
CA VAL A 121 -32.76 50.01 2.25
C VAL A 121 -33.39 50.80 1.09
N ASP A 122 -33.74 50.12 -0.01
CA ASP A 122 -34.30 50.72 -1.24
C ASP A 122 -35.75 51.26 -1.10
N GLY A 123 -36.36 51.21 0.10
CA GLY A 123 -37.73 51.70 0.35
C GLY A 123 -38.86 50.94 -0.37
N THR A 124 -38.53 49.90 -1.13
CA THR A 124 -39.48 49.06 -1.88
C THR A 124 -40.07 47.98 -0.97
N SER A 125 -41.35 47.63 -1.14
CA SER A 125 -42.03 46.60 -0.33
C SER A 125 -41.23 45.30 -0.23
N ALA A 126 -41.20 44.71 0.98
CA ALA A 126 -40.41 43.53 1.31
C ALA A 126 -40.70 42.30 0.42
N SER A 127 -41.91 42.19 -0.13
CA SER A 127 -42.35 41.11 -1.01
C SER A 127 -41.93 41.26 -2.48
N ASN A 128 -41.36 42.41 -2.87
CA ASN A 128 -41.03 42.68 -4.26
C ASN A 128 -39.71 42.00 -4.68
N GLY A 129 -39.63 41.45 -5.90
CA GLY A 129 -38.44 40.75 -6.41
C GLY A 129 -38.18 39.37 -5.76
N ILE A 130 -37.16 38.67 -6.25
CA ILE A 130 -36.91 37.26 -5.88
C ILE A 130 -36.59 37.08 -4.39
N HIS A 131 -35.84 38.03 -3.82
CA HIS A 131 -35.48 38.07 -2.39
C HIS A 131 -36.69 38.21 -1.44
N GLY A 132 -37.86 38.62 -1.95
CA GLY A 132 -39.11 38.75 -1.18
C GLY A 132 -40.11 37.61 -1.44
N ARG A 133 -40.10 37.03 -2.65
CA ARG A 133 -40.96 35.90 -3.02
C ARG A 133 -40.52 34.58 -2.40
N GLN A 134 -39.22 34.42 -2.14
CA GLN A 134 -38.64 33.19 -1.59
C GLN A 134 -37.65 33.51 -0.45
N PRO A 135 -38.12 34.04 0.69
CA PRO A 135 -37.23 34.47 1.78
C PRO A 135 -36.39 33.31 2.36
N GLU A 136 -36.93 32.09 2.39
CA GLU A 136 -36.24 30.86 2.85
C GLU A 136 -34.92 30.58 2.10
N ASN A 137 -34.81 31.05 0.85
CA ASN A 137 -33.68 30.80 -0.03
C ASN A 137 -32.55 31.83 0.12
N PHE A 138 -32.75 32.88 0.92
CA PHE A 138 -31.78 33.95 1.11
C PHE A 138 -31.45 34.14 2.57
N ILE A 139 -30.18 34.44 2.85
CA ILE A 139 -29.69 34.75 4.18
C ILE A 139 -29.10 36.15 4.21
N GLN A 140 -29.32 36.87 5.31
CA GLN A 140 -28.69 38.15 5.56
C GLN A 140 -27.22 37.94 5.97
N VAL A 141 -26.32 38.58 5.24
CA VAL A 141 -24.88 38.45 5.41
C VAL A 141 -24.22 39.82 5.32
N TYR A 142 -23.27 40.08 6.20
CA TYR A 142 -22.44 41.28 6.16
C TYR A 142 -21.35 41.19 5.07
N ILE A 143 -21.19 42.25 4.29
CA ILE A 143 -20.15 42.39 3.27
C ILE A 143 -19.25 43.60 3.59
N PRO A 144 -17.93 43.40 3.77
CA PRO A 144 -17.00 44.49 4.01
C PRO A 144 -16.71 45.32 2.73
N PRO A 145 -16.17 46.55 2.86
CA PRO A 145 -15.76 47.35 1.71
C PRO A 145 -14.66 46.64 0.91
N TRP A 146 -14.65 46.83 -0.41
CA TRP A 146 -13.73 46.14 -1.34
C TRP A 146 -13.84 44.60 -1.30
N PHE A 147 -15.04 44.09 -1.08
CA PHE A 147 -15.36 42.67 -0.97
C PHE A 147 -14.68 41.77 -2.02
N ARG A 148 -14.71 42.17 -3.30
CA ARG A 148 -14.10 41.39 -4.39
C ARG A 148 -12.60 41.20 -4.20
N LEU A 149 -11.89 42.27 -3.81
CA LEU A 149 -10.46 42.20 -3.54
C LEU A 149 -10.17 41.27 -2.36
N ARG A 150 -10.96 41.38 -1.28
CA ARG A 150 -10.79 40.54 -0.09
C ARG A 150 -11.04 39.06 -0.38
N ILE A 151 -12.04 38.72 -1.18
CA ILE A 151 -12.27 37.33 -1.62
C ILE A 151 -11.12 36.84 -2.48
N LEU A 152 -10.64 37.64 -3.44
CA LEU A 152 -9.49 37.26 -4.26
C LEU A 152 -8.26 37.00 -3.37
N THR A 153 -8.00 37.87 -2.39
CA THR A 153 -6.93 37.66 -1.41
C THR A 153 -7.14 36.39 -0.60
N PHE A 154 -8.37 36.08 -0.19
CA PHE A 154 -8.69 34.83 0.51
C PHE A 154 -8.37 33.59 -0.34
N ILE A 155 -8.77 33.60 -1.60
CA ILE A 155 -8.48 32.52 -2.56
C ILE A 155 -6.96 32.40 -2.77
N SER A 156 -6.25 33.51 -2.96
CA SER A 156 -4.79 33.52 -3.06
C SER A 156 -4.11 32.95 -1.80
N CYS A 157 -4.60 33.27 -0.61
CA CYS A 157 -4.10 32.67 0.65
C CYS A 157 -4.34 31.16 0.70
N LEU A 158 -5.46 30.66 0.16
CA LEU A 158 -5.74 29.23 0.08
C LEU A 158 -4.75 28.53 -0.86
N TRP A 159 -4.47 29.13 -2.02
CA TRP A 159 -3.47 28.62 -2.96
C TRP A 159 -2.06 28.60 -2.37
N MET A 160 -1.64 29.70 -1.75
CA MET A 160 -0.33 29.79 -1.10
C MET A 160 -0.18 28.77 0.03
N PHE A 161 -1.25 28.51 0.78
CA PHE A 161 -1.24 27.47 1.80
C PHE A 161 -1.11 26.07 1.21
N ALA A 162 -1.82 25.77 0.12
CA ALA A 162 -1.69 24.48 -0.58
C ALA A 162 -0.25 24.26 -1.10
N ILE A 163 0.34 25.31 -1.69
CA ILE A 163 1.74 25.31 -2.14
C ILE A 163 2.69 25.08 -0.96
N ALA A 164 2.55 25.85 0.12
CA ALA A 164 3.39 25.74 1.30
C ALA A 164 3.28 24.35 1.97
N MET A 165 2.08 23.78 2.03
CA MET A 165 1.86 22.42 2.53
C MET A 165 2.52 21.39 1.61
N GLY A 166 2.36 21.50 0.30
CA GLY A 166 2.99 20.61 -0.67
C GLY A 166 4.52 20.61 -0.55
N PHE A 167 5.12 21.80 -0.48
CA PHE A 167 6.56 21.94 -0.23
C PHE A 167 6.98 21.44 1.16
N GLY A 168 6.18 21.70 2.19
CA GLY A 168 6.45 21.22 3.54
C GLY A 168 6.42 19.70 3.67
N VAL A 169 5.58 19.03 2.87
CA VAL A 169 5.47 17.57 2.85
C VAL A 169 6.54 16.92 1.98
N THR A 170 7.00 17.57 0.92
CA THR A 170 7.90 16.96 -0.08
C THR A 170 9.35 17.45 0.06
N VAL A 171 9.55 18.77 0.01
CA VAL A 171 10.88 19.37 -0.06
C VAL A 171 11.57 19.42 1.31
N VAL A 172 10.84 19.77 2.37
CA VAL A 172 11.44 19.85 3.72
C VAL A 172 12.01 18.50 4.18
N PRO A 173 11.28 17.37 4.09
CA PRO A 173 11.86 16.06 4.41
C PRO A 173 13.02 15.70 3.50
N MET A 174 12.93 15.99 2.20
CA MET A 174 14.00 15.67 1.26
C MET A 174 15.31 16.41 1.59
N ILE A 175 15.26 17.71 1.90
CA ILE A 175 16.45 18.48 2.31
C ILE A 175 17.02 17.94 3.60
N PHE A 176 16.17 17.67 4.60
CA PHE A 176 16.60 17.17 5.90
C PHE A 176 17.25 15.79 5.80
N GLY A 177 16.66 14.89 5.02
CA GLY A 177 17.23 13.57 4.80
C GLY A 177 18.50 13.58 3.96
N ARG A 178 18.64 14.52 3.01
CA ARG A 178 19.91 14.74 2.29
C ARG A 178 21.01 15.19 3.24
N GLN A 179 20.71 16.05 4.22
CA GLN A 179 21.67 16.44 5.25
C GLN A 179 22.09 15.23 6.11
N ILE A 180 21.15 14.40 6.54
CA ILE A 180 21.47 13.18 7.30
C ILE A 180 22.31 12.21 6.48
N MET A 181 21.94 11.97 5.21
CA MET A 181 22.67 11.07 4.33
C MET A 181 24.08 11.57 4.04
N SER A 182 24.28 12.87 3.87
CA SER A 182 25.63 13.44 3.71
C SER A 182 26.54 13.26 4.93
N MET A 183 25.98 13.03 6.12
CA MET A 183 26.77 12.73 7.32
C MET A 183 27.07 11.24 7.49
N LEU A 184 26.24 10.36 6.90
CA LEU A 184 26.28 8.92 7.15
C LEU A 184 26.84 8.11 5.99
N ALA A 185 26.66 8.57 4.75
CA ALA A 185 27.08 7.87 3.55
C ALA A 185 28.46 8.33 3.07
N PRO A 186 29.35 7.41 2.66
CA PRO A 186 30.64 7.77 2.07
C PRO A 186 30.49 8.32 0.64
N ASP A 187 31.38 9.23 0.24
CA ASP A 187 31.28 10.14 -0.92
C ASP A 187 31.08 9.49 -2.31
N HIS A 188 31.18 8.16 -2.42
CA HIS A 188 31.17 7.43 -3.68
C HIS A 188 29.79 6.87 -4.08
N ILE A 189 28.76 7.02 -3.25
CA ILE A 189 27.40 6.54 -3.55
C ILE A 189 26.47 7.76 -3.52
N ALA A 190 26.02 8.23 -4.69
CA ALA A 190 24.96 9.23 -4.76
C ALA A 190 23.62 8.54 -4.45
N PRO A 191 23.01 8.75 -3.27
CA PRO A 191 21.76 8.07 -2.93
C PRO A 191 20.62 8.67 -3.75
N ASN A 192 19.78 7.80 -4.33
CA ASN A 192 18.51 8.18 -4.96
C ASN A 192 17.72 9.12 -4.01
N ASP A 193 17.12 10.18 -4.57
CA ASP A 193 16.33 11.17 -3.83
C ASP A 193 15.18 10.54 -3.03
N LEU A 194 14.72 9.35 -3.43
CA LEU A 194 13.78 8.54 -2.67
C LEU A 194 14.29 8.17 -1.26
N TYR A 195 15.56 7.78 -1.12
CA TYR A 195 16.15 7.44 0.19
C TYR A 195 16.30 8.67 1.07
N ASN A 196 16.74 9.78 0.47
CA ASN A 196 16.82 11.07 1.16
C ASN A 196 15.44 11.47 1.71
N PHE A 197 14.40 11.40 0.87
CA PHE A 197 13.04 11.68 1.31
C PHE A 197 12.57 10.75 2.45
N ALA A 198 12.81 9.45 2.33
CA ALA A 198 12.41 8.43 3.30
C ALA A 198 13.03 8.63 4.69
N ILE A 199 14.34 8.89 4.74
CA ILE A 199 15.07 9.11 5.98
C ILE A 199 14.63 10.44 6.59
N GLY A 200 14.49 11.47 5.76
CA GLY A 200 14.08 12.79 6.22
C GLY A 200 12.67 12.80 6.83
N ILE A 201 11.69 12.17 6.18
CA ILE A 201 10.30 12.18 6.67
C ILE A 201 10.14 11.39 7.97
N THR A 202 10.87 10.27 8.11
CA THR A 202 10.84 9.45 9.32
C THR A 202 11.53 10.15 10.49
N ALA A 203 12.71 10.73 10.26
CA ALA A 203 13.41 11.51 11.27
C ALA A 203 12.60 12.73 11.74
N LEU A 204 12.03 13.49 10.80
CA LEU A 204 11.19 14.64 11.11
C LEU A 204 9.92 14.22 11.89
N GLY A 205 9.32 13.08 11.53
CA GLY A 205 8.20 12.49 12.25
C GLY A 205 8.54 12.12 13.70
N ILE A 206 9.71 11.52 13.95
CA ILE A 206 10.19 11.19 15.30
C ILE A 206 10.43 12.47 16.12
N VAL A 207 11.08 13.47 15.53
CA VAL A 207 11.32 14.77 16.18
C VAL A 207 10.00 15.44 16.55
N LEU A 208 9.05 15.48 15.62
CA LEU A 208 7.73 16.08 15.84
C LEU A 208 6.96 15.35 16.95
N GLN A 209 6.97 14.02 16.94
CA GLN A 209 6.34 13.21 17.98
C GLN A 209 7.00 13.43 19.36
N SER A 210 8.32 13.54 19.39
CA SER A 210 9.08 13.86 20.61
C SER A 210 8.75 15.26 21.13
N LEU A 211 8.58 16.26 20.26
CA LEU A 211 8.19 17.61 20.66
C LEU A 211 6.78 17.66 21.26
N PHE A 212 5.79 16.99 20.64
CA PHE A 212 4.41 17.01 21.12
C PHE A 212 4.20 16.18 22.40
N ASN A 213 4.88 15.04 22.52
CA ASN A 213 4.64 14.10 23.62
C ASN A 213 5.78 14.06 24.64
N GLY A 214 6.91 14.72 24.39
CA GLY A 214 8.13 14.65 25.20
C GLY A 214 7.94 15.16 26.62
N ARG A 215 7.15 16.23 26.83
CA ARG A 215 6.84 16.72 28.18
C ARG A 215 6.05 15.72 29.02
N LYS A 216 5.10 15.02 28.39
CA LYS A 216 4.33 13.93 29.03
C LYS A 216 5.20 12.70 29.28
N ALA A 217 6.10 12.39 28.34
CA ALA A 217 7.06 11.30 28.46
C ALA A 217 8.08 11.55 29.59
N LEU A 218 8.64 12.76 29.71
CA LEU A 218 9.55 13.14 30.79
C LEU A 218 8.86 13.11 32.16
N GLY A 219 7.61 13.60 32.24
CA GLY A 219 6.81 13.53 33.46
C GLY A 219 6.56 12.08 33.91
N ASN A 220 6.25 11.20 32.97
CA ASN A 220 6.08 9.76 33.25
C ASN A 220 7.40 9.09 33.65
N LEU A 221 8.52 9.45 33.00
CA LEU A 221 9.84 8.89 33.29
C LEU A 221 10.33 9.28 34.70
N LYS A 222 10.06 10.51 35.13
CA LYS A 222 10.39 11.01 36.48
C LYS A 222 9.52 10.37 37.59
N ASN A 223 8.32 9.91 37.26
CA ASN A 223 7.45 9.17 38.18
C ASN A 223 7.74 7.65 38.19
N MET A 224 8.42 7.14 37.16
CA MET A 224 8.85 5.72 37.05
C MET A 224 10.09 5.38 37.89
N THR A 225 10.81 6.37 38.44
CA THR A 225 12.04 6.17 39.26
C THR A 225 11.79 5.69 40.70
N SER A 226 10.54 5.48 41.12
CA SER A 226 10.25 4.81 42.41
C SER A 226 10.47 3.29 42.30
N ARG A 227 11.14 2.67 43.29
CA ARG A 227 11.54 1.24 43.27
C ARG A 227 10.37 0.26 43.05
N GLN A 228 9.14 0.60 43.47
CA GLN A 228 7.95 -0.21 43.22
C GLN A 228 7.49 -0.17 41.75
N ASN A 229 7.76 0.94 41.05
CA ASN A 229 7.50 1.08 39.63
C ASN A 229 8.55 0.35 38.78
N LEU A 230 9.79 0.19 39.25
CA LEU A 230 10.85 -0.51 38.49
C LEU A 230 10.48 -1.98 38.16
N ALA A 231 9.84 -2.70 39.09
CA ALA A 231 9.39 -4.08 38.85
C ALA A 231 8.19 -4.15 37.86
N ALA A 232 7.25 -3.20 37.95
CA ALA A 232 6.13 -3.12 37.01
C ALA A 232 6.58 -2.68 35.61
N VAL A 233 7.58 -1.80 35.54
CA VAL A 233 8.22 -1.32 34.32
C VAL A 233 9.05 -2.43 33.67
N SER A 234 9.87 -3.15 34.44
CA SER A 234 10.63 -4.29 33.91
C SER A 234 9.72 -5.40 33.39
N ALA A 235 8.59 -5.67 34.08
CA ALA A 235 7.57 -6.58 33.58
C ALA A 235 6.92 -6.09 32.28
N SER A 236 6.64 -4.80 32.16
CA SER A 236 6.06 -4.18 30.95
C SER A 236 7.03 -4.18 29.77
N ILE A 237 8.30 -3.82 30.02
CA ILE A 237 9.39 -3.90 29.04
C ILE A 237 9.56 -5.34 28.59
N ARG A 238 9.69 -6.30 29.51
CA ARG A 238 9.81 -7.72 29.19
C ARG A 238 8.65 -8.21 28.33
N LYS A 239 7.41 -7.82 28.66
CA LYS A 239 6.21 -8.15 27.88
C LYS A 239 6.28 -7.56 26.47
N GLN A 240 6.69 -6.31 26.33
CA GLN A 240 6.81 -5.64 25.04
C GLN A 240 7.97 -6.22 24.20
N THR A 241 9.12 -6.47 24.81
CA THR A 241 10.26 -7.16 24.19
C THR A 241 9.85 -8.54 23.69
N TRP A 242 9.09 -9.32 24.47
CA TRP A 242 8.60 -10.62 24.00
C TRP A 242 7.62 -10.50 22.82
N ARG A 243 6.74 -9.49 22.82
CA ARG A 243 5.87 -9.22 21.67
C ARG A 243 6.67 -8.87 20.43
N LEU A 244 7.73 -8.07 20.58
CA LEU A 244 8.63 -7.71 19.48
C LEU A 244 9.37 -8.94 18.95
N ILE A 245 9.93 -9.79 19.81
CA ILE A 245 10.63 -11.01 19.38
C ILE A 245 9.67 -11.96 18.64
N ARG A 246 8.45 -12.17 19.15
CA ARG A 246 7.45 -13.02 18.48
C ARG A 246 7.04 -12.45 17.13
N SER A 247 6.82 -11.14 17.06
CA SER A 247 6.50 -10.45 15.81
C SER A 247 7.65 -10.55 14.82
N ALA A 248 8.88 -10.29 15.26
CA ALA A 248 10.08 -10.41 14.45
C ALA A 248 10.29 -11.83 13.92
N TYR A 249 10.03 -12.86 14.74
CA TYR A 249 10.09 -14.25 14.31
C TYR A 249 9.04 -14.57 13.22
N VAL A 250 7.76 -14.27 13.47
CA VAL A 250 6.67 -14.62 12.55
C VAL A 250 6.76 -13.83 11.24
N TYR A 251 6.91 -12.51 11.32
CA TYR A 251 6.97 -11.66 10.15
C TYR A 251 8.33 -11.72 9.46
N GLY A 252 9.42 -11.87 10.21
CA GLY A 252 10.75 -12.09 9.64
C GLY A 252 10.81 -13.37 8.83
N PHE A 253 10.18 -14.45 9.30
CA PHE A 253 10.03 -15.67 8.49
C PHE A 253 9.25 -15.41 7.19
N ALA A 254 8.11 -14.72 7.28
CA ALA A 254 7.25 -14.45 6.13
C ALA A 254 7.87 -13.49 5.10
N VAL A 255 8.67 -12.51 5.54
CA VAL A 255 9.27 -11.48 4.67
C VAL A 255 10.66 -11.86 4.19
N VAL A 256 11.47 -12.52 5.01
CA VAL A 256 12.86 -12.87 4.64
C VAL A 256 12.92 -14.28 4.10
N ILE A 257 12.54 -15.27 4.91
CA ILE A 257 12.78 -16.69 4.60
C ILE A 257 11.90 -17.19 3.45
N VAL A 258 10.59 -16.91 3.50
CA VAL A 258 9.65 -17.41 2.47
C VAL A 258 10.02 -16.91 1.07
N PRO A 259 10.29 -15.60 0.85
CA PRO A 259 10.76 -15.11 -0.44
C PRO A 259 12.08 -15.73 -0.89
N SER A 260 13.07 -15.89 0.01
CA SER A 260 14.33 -16.55 -0.34
C SER A 260 14.12 -17.98 -0.83
N LEU A 261 13.29 -18.75 -0.13
CA LEU A 261 12.98 -20.12 -0.52
C LEU A 261 12.24 -20.19 -1.86
N PHE A 262 11.32 -19.27 -2.10
CA PHE A 262 10.61 -19.18 -3.37
C PHE A 262 11.54 -18.79 -4.53
N ALA A 263 12.45 -17.85 -4.29
CA ALA A 263 13.48 -17.45 -5.24
C ALA A 263 14.33 -18.65 -5.65
N LEU A 264 14.87 -19.40 -4.68
CA LEU A 264 15.66 -20.60 -4.93
C LEU A 264 14.91 -21.65 -5.75
N VAL A 265 13.63 -21.90 -5.44
CA VAL A 265 12.81 -22.85 -6.22
C VAL A 265 12.64 -22.36 -7.65
N LEU A 266 12.24 -21.10 -7.84
CA LEU A 266 12.04 -20.54 -9.18
C LEU A 266 13.34 -20.58 -9.99
N GLU A 267 14.45 -20.27 -9.34
CA GLU A 267 15.76 -20.26 -9.94
C GLU A 267 16.20 -21.65 -10.38
N LEU A 268 16.09 -22.66 -9.51
CA LEU A 268 16.52 -24.03 -9.82
C LEU A 268 15.59 -24.75 -10.78
N TYR A 269 14.28 -24.51 -10.71
CA TYR A 269 13.30 -25.22 -11.55
C TYR A 269 13.04 -24.55 -12.91
N LEU A 270 13.17 -23.23 -13.01
CA LEU A 270 12.84 -22.48 -14.23
C LEU A 270 14.05 -21.75 -14.81
N ILE A 271 14.68 -20.85 -14.04
CA ILE A 271 15.71 -19.96 -14.61
C ILE A 271 16.97 -20.73 -15.00
N LEU A 272 17.50 -21.58 -14.12
CA LEU A 272 18.76 -22.28 -14.30
C LEU A 272 18.71 -23.30 -15.47
N PRO A 273 17.65 -24.12 -15.63
CA PRO A 273 17.51 -24.98 -16.81
C PRO A 273 17.36 -24.18 -18.10
N LEU A 274 16.56 -23.11 -18.08
CA LEU A 274 16.31 -22.27 -19.25
C LEU A 274 17.57 -21.53 -19.69
N ARG A 275 18.35 -21.00 -18.75
CA ARG A 275 19.68 -20.42 -19.04
C ARG A 275 20.67 -21.46 -19.55
N THR A 276 20.62 -22.68 -19.05
CA THR A 276 21.50 -23.76 -19.53
C THR A 276 21.14 -24.18 -20.96
N TYR A 277 19.85 -24.13 -21.31
CA TYR A 277 19.37 -24.40 -22.67
C TYR A 277 19.67 -23.24 -23.65
N MET A 278 19.43 -21.98 -23.24
CA MET A 278 19.60 -20.79 -24.08
C MET A 278 21.04 -20.23 -24.10
N GLY A 279 21.86 -20.59 -23.11
CA GLY A 279 23.21 -20.06 -22.91
C GLY A 279 24.14 -20.22 -24.11
N PRO A 280 24.22 -21.41 -24.75
CA PRO A 280 25.04 -21.60 -25.94
C PRO A 280 24.64 -20.67 -27.09
N ALA A 281 23.33 -20.48 -27.33
CA ALA A 281 22.83 -19.60 -28.40
C ALA A 281 23.13 -18.12 -28.13
N ALA A 282 22.98 -17.67 -26.88
CA ALA A 282 23.26 -16.28 -26.50
C ALA A 282 24.76 -15.95 -26.55
N MET A 283 25.64 -16.89 -26.19
CA MET A 283 27.09 -16.69 -26.31
C MET A 283 27.55 -16.65 -27.77
N ILE A 284 27.02 -17.51 -28.63
CA ILE A 284 27.33 -17.53 -30.08
C ILE A 284 26.93 -16.19 -30.73
N GLN A 285 25.79 -15.62 -30.33
CA GLN A 285 25.34 -14.32 -30.84
C GLN A 285 26.20 -13.15 -30.30
N LYS A 286 26.65 -13.23 -29.04
CA LYS A 286 27.53 -12.20 -28.44
C LYS A 286 28.93 -12.23 -29.05
N SER A 287 29.50 -13.41 -29.32
CA SER A 287 30.81 -13.53 -29.97
C SER A 287 30.77 -13.10 -31.44
N ALA A 288 29.69 -13.38 -32.18
CA ALA A 288 29.51 -12.93 -33.55
C ALA A 288 29.38 -11.39 -33.68
N ASN A 289 28.88 -10.71 -32.64
CA ASN A 289 28.63 -9.27 -32.65
C ASN A 289 29.75 -8.45 -31.99
N THR A 290 30.84 -9.06 -31.51
CA THR A 290 31.97 -8.34 -30.92
C THR A 290 33.04 -8.11 -32.01
N PRO A 291 33.31 -6.86 -32.45
CA PRO A 291 34.41 -6.61 -33.39
C PRO A 291 35.74 -7.01 -32.76
N LEU A 292 36.60 -7.66 -33.55
CA LEU A 292 37.82 -8.40 -33.17
C LEU A 292 38.93 -7.61 -32.43
N ASN A 293 38.67 -6.39 -31.96
CA ASN A 293 39.74 -5.50 -31.49
C ASN A 293 39.84 -5.34 -29.96
N ASN A 294 38.83 -5.73 -29.17
CA ASN A 294 38.87 -5.49 -27.72
C ASN A 294 38.51 -6.73 -26.89
N LEU A 295 39.48 -7.64 -26.69
CA LEU A 295 39.55 -8.49 -25.50
C LEU A 295 40.84 -8.18 -24.73
N PRO A 296 40.79 -7.74 -23.46
CA PRO A 296 41.99 -7.65 -22.63
C PRO A 296 42.37 -9.07 -22.19
N GLY A 297 43.41 -9.64 -22.82
CA GLY A 297 43.99 -10.93 -22.42
C GLY A 297 44.56 -11.80 -23.54
N ALA A 298 44.31 -11.51 -24.82
CA ALA A 298 44.83 -12.28 -25.94
C ALA A 298 45.99 -11.55 -26.65
N GLN A 299 47.14 -11.47 -26.00
CA GLN A 299 48.43 -11.29 -26.69
C GLN A 299 49.07 -12.67 -26.78
N VAL A 300 48.65 -13.46 -27.77
CA VAL A 300 49.43 -14.61 -28.23
C VAL A 300 49.87 -14.28 -29.65
N THR A 301 51.16 -14.02 -29.75
CA THR A 301 51.92 -13.76 -30.97
C THR A 301 51.60 -14.78 -32.06
N LEU A 302 51.28 -14.27 -33.26
CA LEU A 302 51.11 -15.05 -34.47
C LEU A 302 52.47 -15.54 -34.97
N ASN A 303 52.74 -16.84 -34.82
CA ASN A 303 53.69 -17.55 -35.67
C ASN A 303 53.31 -19.04 -35.78
N ASN A 304 52.91 -19.42 -36.99
CA ASN A 304 52.82 -20.76 -37.55
C ASN A 304 52.46 -21.89 -36.58
N THR A 305 51.19 -22.30 -36.57
CA THR A 305 50.80 -23.72 -36.67
C THR A 305 49.29 -23.81 -36.93
N THR A 306 48.96 -24.63 -37.92
CA THR A 306 47.68 -25.27 -38.21
C THR A 306 46.47 -24.93 -37.32
N PHE A 307 45.39 -24.51 -37.99
CA PHE A 307 44.01 -24.73 -37.54
C PHE A 307 43.85 -26.20 -37.11
N THR A 308 44.02 -26.48 -35.83
CA THR A 308 43.55 -27.72 -35.22
C THR A 308 42.52 -27.31 -34.19
N ASP A 309 41.27 -27.58 -34.55
CA ASP A 309 40.09 -27.70 -33.69
C ASP A 309 40.19 -27.03 -32.33
N PHE A 310 39.40 -25.96 -32.17
CA PHE A 310 38.88 -25.59 -30.86
C PHE A 310 38.20 -26.84 -30.29
N THR A 311 38.93 -27.59 -29.47
CA THR A 311 38.40 -28.77 -28.80
C THR A 311 37.08 -28.38 -28.16
N GLU A 312 35.98 -29.00 -28.63
CA GLU A 312 34.61 -28.81 -28.14
C GLU A 312 34.53 -28.83 -26.60
N THR A 313 35.48 -29.50 -25.96
CA THR A 313 35.65 -29.63 -24.52
C THR A 313 35.95 -28.31 -23.79
N GLN A 314 36.75 -27.40 -24.33
CA GLN A 314 37.05 -26.12 -23.65
C GLN A 314 35.89 -25.13 -23.76
N THR A 315 35.24 -25.05 -24.94
CA THR A 315 34.01 -24.27 -25.11
C THR A 315 32.85 -24.86 -24.32
N ALA A 316 32.75 -26.19 -24.17
CA ALA A 316 31.73 -26.84 -23.35
C ALA A 316 31.95 -26.65 -21.84
N GLN A 317 33.20 -26.54 -21.37
CA GLN A 317 33.51 -26.20 -19.98
C GLN A 317 33.24 -24.73 -19.65
N VAL A 318 33.51 -23.82 -20.60
CA VAL A 318 33.17 -22.38 -20.47
C VAL A 318 31.68 -22.11 -20.67
N ALA A 319 30.98 -22.91 -21.51
CA ALA A 319 29.54 -22.81 -21.78
C ALA A 319 28.65 -23.41 -20.69
N VAL A 320 29.20 -24.20 -19.76
CA VAL A 320 28.54 -24.48 -18.47
C VAL A 320 28.67 -23.21 -17.63
N ALA A 321 27.89 -22.19 -17.99
CA ALA A 321 27.98 -20.85 -17.45
C ALA A 321 28.10 -20.87 -15.91
N SER A 322 29.08 -20.12 -15.40
CA SER A 322 29.18 -19.78 -13.97
C SER A 322 27.91 -19.06 -13.56
N HIS A 323 27.13 -19.68 -12.68
CA HIS A 323 25.88 -19.10 -12.21
C HIS A 323 26.15 -18.29 -10.94
N SER A 324 26.01 -16.97 -11.01
CA SER A 324 26.13 -16.06 -9.88
C SER A 324 24.76 -15.78 -9.28
N PHE A 325 24.58 -16.09 -8.00
CA PHE A 325 23.38 -15.74 -7.25
C PHE A 325 23.45 -14.27 -6.83
N HIS A 326 22.45 -13.49 -7.23
CA HIS A 326 22.33 -12.10 -6.82
C HIS A 326 21.32 -12.03 -5.68
N ILE A 327 21.82 -12.22 -4.46
CA ILE A 327 21.02 -12.40 -3.22
C ILE A 327 19.82 -11.44 -3.16
N LEU A 328 20.05 -10.15 -3.41
CA LEU A 328 18.99 -9.15 -3.30
C LEU A 328 17.98 -9.21 -4.46
N GLN A 329 18.47 -9.34 -5.70
CA GLN A 329 17.62 -9.40 -6.89
C GLN A 329 16.75 -10.66 -6.87
N ASP A 330 17.35 -11.81 -6.58
CA ASP A 330 16.64 -13.09 -6.53
C ASP A 330 15.63 -13.09 -5.37
N TRP A 331 16.01 -12.52 -4.22
CA TRP A 331 15.06 -12.34 -3.11
C TRP A 331 13.87 -11.45 -3.48
N THR A 332 14.08 -10.33 -4.20
CA THR A 332 12.97 -9.48 -4.64
C THR A 332 12.04 -10.19 -5.62
N LEU A 333 12.61 -11.01 -6.52
CA LEU A 333 11.84 -11.85 -7.43
C LEU A 333 10.96 -12.82 -6.63
N GLY A 334 11.55 -13.49 -5.64
CA GLY A 334 10.85 -14.36 -4.70
C GLY A 334 9.75 -13.65 -3.92
N PHE A 335 9.97 -12.40 -3.53
CA PHE A 335 8.98 -11.59 -2.81
C PHE A 335 7.77 -11.26 -3.67
N ILE A 336 7.98 -10.85 -4.93
CA ILE A 336 6.89 -10.49 -5.86
C ILE A 336 6.02 -11.72 -6.13
N TYR A 337 6.62 -12.82 -6.58
CA TYR A 337 5.86 -14.02 -6.90
C TYR A 337 5.26 -14.70 -5.66
N GLY A 338 6.01 -14.73 -4.56
CA GLY A 338 5.52 -15.22 -3.27
C GLY A 338 4.29 -14.43 -2.80
N ARG A 339 4.24 -13.11 -3.02
CA ARG A 339 3.07 -12.28 -2.72
C ARG A 339 1.87 -12.62 -3.61
N VAL A 340 2.08 -12.95 -4.88
CA VAL A 340 1.00 -13.42 -5.77
C VAL A 340 0.44 -14.75 -5.26
N VAL A 341 1.31 -15.72 -4.96
CA VAL A 341 0.91 -17.03 -4.40
C VAL A 341 0.18 -16.87 -3.07
N LEU A 342 0.69 -16.03 -2.16
CA LEU A 342 0.04 -15.75 -0.89
C LEU A 342 -1.36 -15.15 -1.09
N ARG A 343 -1.53 -14.22 -2.02
CA ARG A 343 -2.85 -13.66 -2.36
C ARG A 343 -3.81 -14.72 -2.89
N LEU A 344 -3.33 -15.65 -3.72
CA LEU A 344 -4.14 -16.77 -4.20
C LEU A 344 -4.55 -17.72 -3.07
N LEU A 345 -3.62 -18.07 -2.18
CA LEU A 345 -3.89 -18.93 -1.01
C LEU A 345 -4.90 -18.30 -0.03
N LEU A 346 -4.86 -16.97 0.10
CA LEU A 346 -5.75 -16.20 0.96
C LEU A 346 -7.02 -15.70 0.24
N LEU A 347 -7.17 -15.95 -1.06
CA LEU A 347 -8.27 -15.44 -1.88
C LEU A 347 -9.62 -15.95 -1.37
N SER A 348 -9.70 -17.24 -1.05
CA SER A 348 -10.91 -17.82 -0.49
C SER A 348 -10.92 -17.66 1.04
N ARG A 349 -11.95 -16.98 1.53
CA ARG A 349 -12.15 -16.76 2.98
C ARG A 349 -12.34 -18.08 3.74
N ASN A 350 -12.68 -19.18 3.08
CA ASN A 350 -12.85 -20.48 3.72
C ASN A 350 -11.60 -21.38 3.61
N SER A 351 -10.48 -20.88 3.07
CA SER A 351 -9.25 -21.68 2.97
C SER A 351 -8.62 -21.91 4.36
N ARG A 352 -8.03 -23.09 4.54
CA ARG A 352 -7.29 -23.46 5.77
C ARG A 352 -6.16 -22.47 6.08
N PRO A 353 -5.36 -21.99 5.10
CA PRO A 353 -4.37 -20.94 5.33
C PRO A 353 -5.00 -19.61 5.78
N ALA A 354 -6.11 -19.17 5.18
CA ALA A 354 -6.77 -17.92 5.57
C ALA A 354 -7.39 -18.00 6.98
N ALA A 355 -7.84 -19.17 7.41
CA ALA A 355 -8.28 -19.41 8.78
C ALA A 355 -7.10 -19.38 9.76
N ALA A 356 -6.01 -20.08 9.44
CA ALA A 356 -4.80 -20.11 10.26
C ALA A 356 -4.17 -18.72 10.44
N PHE A 357 -4.11 -17.92 9.37
CA PHE A 357 -3.61 -16.54 9.43
C PHE A 357 -4.41 -15.69 10.41
N ARG A 358 -5.75 -15.74 10.34
CA ARG A 358 -6.64 -15.02 11.27
C ARG A 358 -6.46 -15.47 12.72
N MET A 359 -6.23 -16.75 12.96
CA MET A 359 -5.96 -17.26 14.31
C MET A 359 -4.62 -16.77 14.85
N ILE A 360 -3.60 -16.62 13.98
CA ILE A 360 -2.28 -16.09 14.38
C ILE A 360 -2.37 -14.61 14.74
N THR A 361 -3.14 -13.82 13.98
CA THR A 361 -3.27 -12.36 14.18
C THR A 361 -4.45 -11.97 15.07
N ARG A 362 -5.10 -12.94 15.75
CA ARG A 362 -6.31 -12.70 16.56
C ARG A 362 -6.10 -11.66 17.67
N ASP A 363 -4.95 -11.69 18.33
CA ASP A 363 -4.61 -10.81 19.45
C ASP A 363 -3.99 -9.46 18.97
N GLY A 364 -4.19 -9.12 17.69
CA GLY A 364 -3.63 -7.95 17.01
C GLY A 364 -2.34 -8.24 16.23
N PHE A 365 -2.01 -7.38 15.28
CA PHE A 365 -0.81 -7.53 14.44
C PHE A 365 0.51 -7.45 15.22
N THR A 366 0.52 -6.81 16.39
CA THR A 366 1.74 -6.60 17.21
C THR A 366 2.02 -7.72 18.21
N ASN A 367 1.15 -8.74 18.29
CA ASN A 367 1.33 -9.89 19.17
C ASN A 367 0.83 -11.18 18.50
N PRO A 368 1.53 -11.66 17.45
CA PRO A 368 1.13 -12.88 16.77
C PRO A 368 1.38 -14.11 17.65
N ASN A 369 0.53 -15.13 17.50
CA ASN A 369 0.73 -16.43 18.16
C ASN A 369 1.83 -17.23 17.45
N ALA A 370 3.06 -17.12 17.94
CA ALA A 370 4.24 -17.78 17.37
C ALA A 370 4.11 -19.31 17.33
N GLY A 371 3.55 -19.95 18.36
CA GLY A 371 3.43 -21.42 18.39
C GLY A 371 2.49 -21.94 17.31
N LEU A 372 1.36 -21.25 17.08
CA LEU A 372 0.45 -21.58 15.99
C LEU A 372 1.09 -21.28 14.63
N ALA A 373 1.78 -20.14 14.49
CA ALA A 373 2.51 -19.81 13.27
C ALA A 373 3.55 -20.86 12.91
N THR A 374 4.27 -21.40 13.90
CA THR A 374 5.27 -22.46 13.68
C THR A 374 4.63 -23.72 13.13
N ARG A 375 3.52 -24.17 13.73
CA ARG A 375 2.84 -25.41 13.33
C ARG A 375 2.04 -25.30 12.03
N ALA A 376 1.42 -24.14 11.79
CA ALA A 376 0.55 -23.94 10.64
C ALA A 376 1.28 -23.45 9.38
N PHE A 377 2.37 -22.69 9.55
CA PHE A 377 3.10 -22.11 8.41
C PHE A 377 4.59 -22.46 8.41
N VAL A 378 5.34 -22.18 9.47
CA VAL A 378 6.82 -22.29 9.43
C VAL A 378 7.26 -23.72 9.13
N LEU A 379 6.82 -24.69 9.93
CA LEU A 379 7.23 -26.10 9.77
C LEU A 379 6.72 -26.70 8.46
N PRO A 380 5.44 -26.59 8.07
CA PRO A 380 4.97 -27.14 6.80
C PRO A 380 5.67 -26.51 5.59
N THR A 381 5.93 -25.20 5.64
CA THR A 381 6.61 -24.49 4.55
C THR A 381 8.06 -24.94 4.45
N LEU A 382 8.81 -24.93 5.56
CA LEU A 382 10.20 -25.40 5.56
C LEU A 382 10.32 -26.86 5.14
N LEU A 383 9.40 -27.73 5.57
CA LEU A 383 9.39 -29.13 5.18
C LEU A 383 9.11 -29.27 3.68
N LEU A 384 8.09 -28.58 3.16
CA LEU A 384 7.77 -28.59 1.74
C LEU A 384 8.95 -28.12 0.88
N PHE A 385 9.52 -26.95 1.20
CA PHE A 385 10.64 -26.39 0.46
C PHE A 385 11.90 -27.27 0.59
N SER A 386 12.17 -27.84 1.76
CA SER A 386 13.27 -28.80 1.93
C SER A 386 13.12 -30.01 1.01
N ILE A 387 11.93 -30.60 0.94
CA ILE A 387 11.65 -31.72 0.04
C ILE A 387 11.87 -31.30 -1.42
N VAL A 388 11.29 -30.17 -1.83
CA VAL A 388 11.36 -29.67 -3.21
C VAL A 388 12.80 -29.33 -3.64
N LEU A 389 13.63 -28.83 -2.72
CA LEU A 389 15.01 -28.44 -3.02
C LEU A 389 16.00 -29.61 -2.96
N ILE A 390 15.79 -30.56 -2.04
CA ILE A 390 16.74 -31.66 -1.77
C ILE A 390 16.44 -32.91 -2.62
N CYS A 391 15.17 -33.18 -2.97
CA CYS A 391 14.80 -34.38 -3.71
C CYS A 391 15.49 -34.50 -5.10
N PRO A 392 15.51 -33.44 -5.95
CA PRO A 392 16.17 -33.53 -7.26
C PRO A 392 17.67 -33.85 -7.24
N PRO A 393 18.52 -33.20 -6.40
CA PRO A 393 19.94 -33.56 -6.34
C PRO A 393 20.18 -34.94 -5.72
N LEU A 394 19.30 -35.42 -4.81
CA LEU A 394 19.38 -36.80 -4.32
C LEU A 394 19.16 -37.81 -5.46
N ILE A 395 18.13 -37.62 -6.26
CA ILE A 395 17.85 -38.48 -7.43
C ILE A 395 19.01 -38.43 -8.44
N ALA A 396 19.55 -37.24 -8.70
CA ALA A 396 20.70 -37.08 -9.59
C ALA A 396 21.96 -37.78 -9.05
N SER A 397 22.20 -37.72 -7.73
CA SER A 397 23.35 -38.37 -7.11
C SER A 397 23.34 -39.89 -7.25
N VAL A 398 22.16 -40.53 -7.20
CA VAL A 398 22.01 -41.98 -7.43
C VAL A 398 22.45 -42.36 -8.85
N LEU A 399 22.19 -41.50 -9.85
CA LEU A 399 22.64 -41.71 -11.23
C LEU A 399 24.16 -41.50 -11.38
N ASP A 400 24.73 -40.54 -10.65
CA ASP A 400 26.16 -40.18 -10.70
C ASP A 400 27.08 -41.24 -10.05
N VAL A 401 26.57 -42.07 -9.13
CA VAL A 401 27.31 -43.20 -8.50
C VAL A 401 27.89 -44.17 -9.54
N THR A 402 27.36 -44.20 -10.76
CA THR A 402 27.88 -45.04 -11.85
C THR A 402 29.25 -44.59 -12.38
N ASN A 403 29.75 -43.39 -12.03
CA ASN A 403 31.10 -42.88 -12.30
C ASN A 403 31.54 -42.87 -13.78
N VAL A 404 30.60 -43.03 -14.72
CA VAL A 404 30.86 -43.06 -16.19
C VAL A 404 30.82 -41.66 -16.82
N ILE A 405 30.44 -40.61 -16.08
CA ILE A 405 29.98 -39.33 -16.66
C ILE A 405 31.06 -38.22 -16.57
N SER A 406 31.34 -37.56 -17.70
CA SER A 406 32.22 -36.37 -17.79
C SER A 406 31.68 -35.19 -16.98
N ALA A 407 32.57 -34.35 -16.43
CA ALA A 407 32.22 -33.24 -15.53
C ALA A 407 31.19 -32.26 -16.12
N SER A 408 31.23 -31.99 -17.42
CA SER A 408 30.26 -31.11 -18.10
C SER A 408 28.85 -31.72 -18.15
N VAL A 409 28.77 -33.03 -18.40
CA VAL A 409 27.50 -33.77 -18.45
C VAL A 409 26.91 -33.88 -17.04
N ARG A 410 27.75 -34.09 -16.02
CA ARG A 410 27.32 -34.09 -14.61
C ARG A 410 26.62 -32.79 -14.24
N THR A 411 27.20 -31.63 -14.56
CA THR A 411 26.53 -30.34 -14.26
C THR A 411 25.19 -30.20 -14.98
N LYS A 412 25.07 -30.66 -16.22
CA LYS A 412 23.77 -30.66 -16.94
C LYS A 412 22.75 -31.58 -16.27
N VAL A 413 23.16 -32.78 -15.85
CA VAL A 413 22.29 -33.74 -15.14
C VAL A 413 21.72 -33.14 -13.85
N TYR A 414 22.56 -32.48 -13.04
CA TYR A 414 22.09 -31.82 -11.82
C TYR A 414 21.19 -30.61 -12.08
N ARG A 415 21.39 -29.86 -13.17
CA ARG A 415 20.52 -28.72 -13.50
C ARG A 415 19.16 -29.18 -14.05
N TYR A 416 19.13 -30.21 -14.88
CA TYR A 416 17.89 -30.72 -15.47
C TYR A 416 17.11 -31.67 -14.56
N SER A 417 17.71 -32.18 -13.47
CA SER A 417 16.97 -33.02 -12.50
C SER A 417 15.79 -32.27 -11.87
N TYR A 418 15.91 -30.96 -11.63
CA TYR A 418 14.84 -30.12 -11.09
C TYR A 418 13.58 -30.12 -11.98
N PRO A 419 13.61 -29.64 -13.25
CA PRO A 419 12.43 -29.64 -14.10
C PRO A 419 11.92 -31.05 -14.42
N ILE A 420 12.80 -32.07 -14.48
CA ILE A 420 12.37 -33.46 -14.66
C ILE A 420 11.52 -33.92 -13.47
N CYS A 421 11.99 -33.73 -12.24
CA CYS A 421 11.20 -34.04 -11.04
C CYS A 421 9.86 -33.30 -11.01
N ALA A 422 9.84 -32.01 -11.36
CA ALA A 422 8.58 -31.26 -11.46
C ALA A 422 7.64 -31.85 -12.50
N SER A 423 8.13 -32.22 -13.68
CA SER A 423 7.32 -32.81 -14.74
C SER A 423 6.71 -34.16 -14.33
N GLN A 424 7.47 -34.98 -13.60
CA GLN A 424 6.99 -36.26 -13.07
C GLN A 424 5.92 -36.06 -12.01
N MET A 425 6.15 -35.16 -11.05
CA MET A 425 5.16 -34.83 -10.01
C MET A 425 3.87 -34.25 -10.62
N LEU A 426 4.01 -33.37 -11.61
CA LEU A 426 2.87 -32.81 -12.34
C LEU A 426 2.10 -33.90 -13.10
N GLY A 427 2.81 -34.81 -13.76
CA GLY A 427 2.20 -35.98 -14.42
C GLY A 427 1.41 -36.85 -13.44
N LEU A 428 2.00 -37.19 -12.29
CA LEU A 428 1.32 -37.95 -11.24
C LEU A 428 0.07 -37.23 -10.73
N TRP A 429 0.16 -35.93 -10.48
CA TRP A 429 -1.00 -35.13 -10.08
C TRP A 429 -2.09 -35.16 -11.17
N CYS A 430 -1.76 -34.88 -12.43
CA CYS A 430 -2.71 -34.91 -13.53
C CYS A 430 -3.43 -36.26 -13.62
N THR A 431 -2.71 -37.37 -13.50
CA THR A 431 -3.32 -38.72 -13.50
C THR A 431 -4.24 -38.94 -12.31
N TRP A 432 -3.85 -38.47 -11.10
CA TRP A 432 -4.67 -38.58 -9.90
C TRP A 432 -5.97 -37.77 -10.02
N GLU A 433 -5.90 -36.50 -10.45
CA GLU A 433 -7.08 -35.65 -10.64
C GLU A 433 -8.01 -36.18 -11.72
N LEU A 434 -7.46 -36.71 -12.82
CA LEU A 434 -8.25 -37.34 -13.87
C LEU A 434 -8.97 -38.59 -13.33
N SER A 435 -8.28 -39.41 -12.51
CA SER A 435 -8.89 -40.58 -11.88
C SER A 435 -10.03 -40.20 -10.92
N GLU A 436 -9.87 -39.11 -10.17
CA GLU A 436 -10.87 -38.63 -9.21
C GLU A 436 -12.02 -37.89 -9.89
N GLY A 437 -11.73 -37.16 -10.98
CA GLY A 437 -12.73 -36.60 -11.88
C GLY A 437 -13.61 -37.70 -12.48
N MET A 438 -12.98 -38.77 -12.97
CA MET A 438 -13.69 -39.95 -13.49
C MET A 438 -14.54 -40.63 -12.41
N ARG A 439 -14.03 -40.75 -11.18
CA ARG A 439 -14.78 -41.31 -10.04
C ARG A 439 -16.02 -40.47 -9.72
N ARG A 440 -15.87 -39.14 -9.65
CA ARG A 440 -16.97 -38.19 -9.42
C ARG A 440 -17.99 -38.20 -10.55
N TRP A 441 -17.55 -38.28 -11.80
CA TRP A 441 -18.42 -38.36 -12.97
C TRP A 441 -19.22 -39.67 -12.97
N ARG A 442 -18.56 -40.80 -12.72
CA ARG A 442 -19.21 -42.11 -12.58
C ARG A 442 -20.24 -42.12 -11.44
N GLY A 443 -19.94 -41.48 -10.31
CA GLY A 443 -20.89 -41.30 -9.21
C GLY A 443 -22.15 -40.56 -9.67
N ARG A 444 -21.98 -39.40 -10.32
CA ARG A 444 -23.10 -38.62 -10.85
C ARG A 444 -23.97 -39.39 -11.85
N ILE A 445 -23.37 -40.14 -12.77
CA ILE A 445 -24.14 -40.99 -13.70
C ILE A 445 -24.95 -42.03 -12.95
N LYS A 446 -24.36 -42.70 -11.95
CA LYS A 446 -25.06 -43.70 -11.15
C LYS A 446 -26.25 -43.08 -10.40
N ASP A 447 -26.06 -41.91 -9.82
CA ASP A 447 -27.11 -41.19 -9.09
C ASP A 447 -28.23 -40.72 -10.04
N GLU A 448 -27.89 -40.21 -11.23
CA GLU A 448 -28.87 -39.84 -12.26
C GLU A 448 -29.67 -41.05 -12.75
N VAL A 449 -29.01 -42.17 -13.03
CA VAL A 449 -29.66 -43.42 -13.43
C VAL A 449 -30.56 -43.96 -12.31
N TYR A 450 -30.11 -43.89 -11.06
CA TYR A 450 -30.91 -44.28 -9.90
C TYR A 450 -32.16 -43.40 -9.76
N LEU A 451 -32.03 -42.07 -9.90
CA LEU A 451 -33.15 -41.14 -9.88
C LEU A 451 -34.13 -41.37 -11.03
N ILE A 452 -33.64 -41.70 -12.22
CA ILE A 452 -34.48 -42.09 -13.36
C ILE A 452 -35.22 -43.40 -13.04
N GLY A 453 -34.52 -44.39 -12.47
CA GLY A 453 -35.12 -45.65 -12.02
C GLY A 453 -36.21 -45.45 -10.97
N GLU A 454 -35.96 -44.60 -9.97
CA GLU A 454 -36.91 -44.25 -8.92
C GLU A 454 -38.12 -43.49 -9.47
N ARG A 455 -37.91 -42.57 -10.43
CA ARG A 455 -39.02 -41.89 -11.14
C ARG A 455 -39.86 -42.87 -11.96
N LEU A 456 -39.24 -43.84 -12.63
CA LEU A 456 -39.93 -44.89 -13.39
C LEU A 456 -40.74 -45.81 -12.46
N HIS A 457 -40.17 -46.21 -11.32
CA HIS A 457 -40.86 -47.02 -10.32
C HIS A 457 -42.05 -46.28 -9.69
N ASN A 458 -41.87 -44.98 -9.38
CA ASN A 458 -42.95 -44.11 -8.90
C ASN A 458 -44.08 -43.90 -9.93
N LEU A 459 -43.80 -44.03 -11.23
CA LEU A 459 -44.83 -43.99 -12.28
C LEU A 459 -45.61 -45.32 -12.39
N GLY A 460 -44.98 -46.45 -12.05
CA GLY A 460 -45.62 -47.77 -12.01
C GLY A 460 -46.50 -48.01 -10.77
N GLU A 461 -46.18 -47.37 -9.63
CA GLU A 461 -46.93 -47.48 -8.37
C GLU A 461 -47.99 -46.39 -8.16
N ARG A 462 -48.49 -45.75 -9.24
CA ARG A 462 -49.72 -44.94 -9.13
C ARG A 462 -50.87 -45.84 -8.68
N ARG A 463 -51.11 -45.91 -7.37
CA ARG A 463 -52.34 -46.46 -6.80
C ARG A 463 -53.50 -45.75 -7.49
N PRO A 464 -54.50 -46.48 -8.02
CA PRO A 464 -55.67 -45.86 -8.61
C PRO A 464 -56.30 -44.91 -7.57
N PRO A 465 -56.84 -43.75 -8.00
CA PRO A 465 -57.45 -42.80 -7.08
C PRO A 465 -58.49 -43.51 -6.21
N GLU A 466 -58.46 -43.25 -4.89
CA GLU A 466 -59.44 -43.76 -3.94
C GLU A 466 -60.85 -43.39 -4.45
N GLY A 467 -61.57 -44.37 -5.02
CA GLY A 467 -62.86 -44.15 -5.68
C GLY A 467 -63.09 -44.97 -6.95
N SER A 468 -62.05 -45.52 -7.58
CA SER A 468 -62.19 -46.41 -8.74
C SER A 468 -62.65 -47.81 -8.32
N LYS A 469 -63.95 -48.01 -8.11
CA LYS A 469 -64.59 -49.34 -8.02
C LYS A 469 -64.53 -50.00 -9.40
N SER A 470 -63.45 -50.73 -9.71
CA SER A 470 -63.48 -51.70 -10.80
C SER A 470 -64.33 -52.89 -10.38
N VAL A 471 -65.49 -53.01 -11.01
CA VAL A 471 -66.43 -54.12 -10.87
C VAL A 471 -65.75 -55.40 -11.33
N VAL A 472 -65.28 -56.21 -10.39
CA VAL A 472 -64.87 -57.59 -10.66
C VAL A 472 -66.14 -58.40 -10.87
N ARG A 473 -66.39 -58.74 -12.14
CA ARG A 473 -67.47 -59.62 -12.60
C ARG A 473 -67.18 -61.04 -12.10
N ARG A 474 -67.99 -61.54 -11.17
CA ARG A 474 -67.98 -62.94 -10.73
C ARG A 474 -68.59 -63.78 -11.85
N HIS A 475 -67.79 -64.60 -12.52
CA HIS A 475 -68.31 -65.69 -13.35
C HIS A 475 -68.57 -66.89 -12.44
N SER A 476 -69.80 -67.38 -12.53
CA SER A 476 -70.32 -68.66 -12.01
C SER A 476 -69.62 -69.86 -12.63
#